data_AF-A0A0F9IKU9-F1
#
_entry.id   AF-A0A0F9IKU9-F1
#
_cell.length_a   1.000
_cell.length_b   1.000
_cell.length_c   1.000
_cell.angle_alpha   90.00
_cell.angle_beta   90.00
_cell.angle_gamma   90.00
#
_symmetry.space_group_name_H-M   'P 1'
#
loop_
_entity.id
_entity.type
_entity.pdbx_description
1 polymer ?
#
loop_
_entity_poly.entity_id
_entity_poly.type
_entity_poly.pdbx_seq_one_letter_code
_entity_poly.pdbx_strand_id
1 'polypeptide(L)' 'MPEPKGIPCPKCGEVLWFYRIYQEELMLDREGDPIEIWDIEDEEWDYEEVACPSCGYKPKYRWQETGLGYNIILDA' A
#
# COMPACT_ATOMS: atom_id res chain seq x y z
N MET A 1 4.86 5.05 -23.79
CA MET A 1 5.75 5.14 -22.62
C MET A 1 6.09 3.71 -22.24
N PRO A 2 7.36 3.35 -21.96
CA PRO A 2 7.65 2.02 -21.45
C PRO A 2 6.88 1.85 -20.13
N GLU A 3 6.22 0.71 -19.96
CA GLU A 3 5.54 0.40 -18.71
C GLU A 3 6.54 0.47 -17.55
N PRO A 4 6.19 1.11 -16.42
CA PRO A 4 7.07 1.14 -15.27
C PRO A 4 7.33 -0.31 -14.84
N LYS A 5 8.58 -0.77 -15.01
CA LYS A 5 9.00 -2.07 -14.52
C LYS A 5 8.94 -2.02 -12.99
N GLY A 6 7.96 -2.72 -12.41
CA GLY A 6 7.82 -2.82 -10.96
C GLY A 6 9.08 -3.38 -10.30
N ILE A 7 9.25 -3.11 -9.01
CA ILE A 7 10.44 -3.52 -8.27
C ILE A 7 10.36 -5.03 -7.97
N PRO A 8 11.33 -5.86 -8.38
CA PRO A 8 11.27 -7.30 -8.13
C PRO A 8 11.57 -7.64 -6.67
N CYS A 9 10.87 -8.66 -6.16
CA CYS A 9 11.09 -9.21 -4.84
C CYS A 9 12.45 -9.94 -4.79
N PRO A 10 13.32 -9.65 -3.80
CA PRO A 10 14.63 -10.28 -3.70
C PRO A 10 14.58 -11.78 -3.36
N LYS A 11 13.41 -12.28 -2.91
CA LYS A 11 13.24 -13.71 -2.56
C LYS A 11 12.71 -14.57 -3.71
N CYS A 12 11.81 -14.06 -4.53
CA CYS A 12 11.09 -14.87 -5.53
C CYS A 12 11.02 -14.24 -6.94
N GLY A 13 11.52 -13.02 -7.13
CA GLY A 13 11.53 -12.32 -8.42
C GLY A 13 10.20 -11.66 -8.80
N GLU A 14 9.09 -12.01 -8.17
CA GLU A 14 7.79 -11.36 -8.39
C GLU A 14 7.79 -9.88 -8.02
N VAL A 15 6.98 -9.07 -8.71
CA VAL A 15 6.89 -7.62 -8.45
C VAL A 15 6.34 -7.35 -7.04
N LEU A 16 6.96 -6.43 -6.31
CA LEU A 16 6.48 -5.91 -5.03
C LEU A 16 5.26 -5.00 -5.23
N TRP A 17 4.30 -5.12 -4.31
CA TRP A 17 3.06 -4.36 -4.33
C TRP A 17 3.03 -3.41 -3.15
N PHE A 18 2.42 -2.25 -3.37
CA PHE A 18 2.09 -1.30 -2.33
C PHE A 18 0.62 -1.49 -1.95
N TYR A 19 0.39 -1.80 -0.67
CA TYR A 19 -0.92 -2.03 -0.08
C TYR A 19 -1.28 -0.84 0.81
N ARG A 20 -2.48 -0.33 0.63
CA ARG A 20 -3.16 0.50 1.64
C ARG A 20 -4.07 -0.44 2.42
N ILE A 21 -3.83 -0.54 3.72
CA ILE A 21 -4.53 -1.45 4.61
C ILE A 21 -5.42 -0.61 5.51
N TYR A 22 -6.68 -1.02 5.55
CA TYR A 22 -7.70 -0.47 6.43
C TYR A 22 -7.89 -1.46 7.60
N GLN A 23 -7.47 -1.05 8.79
CA GLN A 23 -7.75 -1.67 10.08
C GLN A 23 -9.00 -1.03 10.73
N GLU A 24 -10.19 -1.30 10.22
CA GLU A 24 -11.37 -1.14 11.07
C GLU A 24 -12.34 -2.33 10.91
N GLU A 25 -13.21 -2.49 11.90
CA GLU A 25 -14.49 -3.17 11.75
C GLU A 25 -15.35 -2.38 10.74
N LEU A 26 -14.88 -2.20 9.50
CA LEU A 26 -15.52 -1.47 8.40
C LEU A 26 -16.79 -2.16 7.87
N MET A 27 -17.43 -2.99 8.70
CA MET A 27 -18.76 -3.47 8.40
C MET A 27 -19.80 -2.42 8.67
N LEU A 28 -19.53 -1.36 9.46
CA LEU A 28 -20.53 -0.36 9.85
C LEU A 28 -19.90 1.03 10.11
N ASP A 29 -20.61 2.10 9.76
CA ASP A 29 -20.28 3.50 10.08
C ASP A 29 -20.68 3.87 11.52
N ARG A 30 -20.58 5.16 11.89
CA ARG A 30 -20.95 5.67 13.22
C ARG A 30 -22.45 5.58 13.53
N GLU A 31 -23.29 5.37 12.54
CA GLU A 31 -24.74 5.18 12.65
C GLU A 31 -25.13 3.69 12.61
N GLY A 32 -24.19 2.81 12.26
CA GLY A 32 -24.38 1.37 12.18
C GLY A 32 -24.66 0.85 10.77
N ASP A 33 -24.32 1.60 9.71
CA ASP A 33 -24.60 1.26 8.31
C ASP A 33 -23.36 0.72 7.57
N PRO A 34 -23.47 -0.29 6.69
CA PRO A 34 -22.32 -0.86 6.00
C PRO A 34 -21.52 0.14 5.16
N ILE A 35 -20.23 0.25 5.45
CA ILE A 35 -19.29 1.08 4.68
C ILE A 35 -18.95 0.34 3.39
N GLU A 36 -19.31 0.89 2.23
CA GLU A 36 -18.85 0.39 0.95
C GLU A 36 -17.46 0.94 0.62
N ILE A 37 -16.71 0.25 -0.23
CA ILE A 37 -15.36 0.68 -0.67
C ILE A 37 -15.35 2.08 -1.32
N TRP A 38 -16.51 2.57 -1.75
CA TRP A 38 -16.70 3.86 -2.39
C TRP A 38 -16.91 5.00 -1.39
N ASP A 39 -17.25 4.66 -0.14
CA ASP A 39 -17.53 5.62 0.94
C ASP A 39 -16.27 6.01 1.72
N ILE A 40 -15.17 5.27 1.50
CA ILE A 40 -13.88 5.54 2.14
C ILE A 40 -13.22 6.69 1.39
N GLU A 41 -13.15 7.87 2.03
CA GLU A 41 -12.41 9.01 1.49
C GLU A 41 -10.93 8.65 1.29
N ASP A 42 -10.29 9.24 0.28
CA ASP A 42 -8.89 9.02 -0.13
C ASP A 42 -7.85 9.32 0.98
N GLU A 43 -8.25 9.69 2.20
CA GLU A 43 -7.36 10.07 3.31
C GLU A 43 -7.39 9.13 4.52
N GLU A 44 -8.30 8.14 4.60
CA GLU A 44 -8.43 7.26 5.77
C GLU A 44 -7.91 5.83 5.50
N TRP A 45 -6.59 5.63 5.53
CA TRP A 45 -6.01 4.27 5.69
C TRP A 45 -5.25 4.17 7.01
N ASP A 46 -5.37 3.02 7.66
CA ASP A 46 -4.73 2.79 8.96
C ASP A 46 -3.24 2.53 8.84
N TYR A 47 -2.83 1.79 7.81
CA TYR A 47 -1.43 1.51 7.55
C TYR A 47 -1.15 1.24 6.07
N GLU A 48 0.01 1.67 5.60
CA GLU A 48 0.48 1.38 4.25
C GLU A 48 1.68 0.45 4.32
N GLU A 49 1.72 -0.56 3.45
CA GLU A 49 2.84 -1.51 3.39
C GLU A 49 3.29 -1.90 1.99
N VAL A 50 4.60 -2.09 1.82
CA VAL A 50 5.14 -2.77 0.64
C VAL A 50 5.35 -4.23 0.97
N ALA A 51 4.78 -5.13 0.16
CA ALA A 51 4.97 -6.57 0.31
C ALA A 51 4.95 -7.33 -1.02
N CYS A 52 5.59 -8.49 -1.05
CA CYS A 52 5.48 -9.41 -2.17
C CYS A 52 4.17 -10.21 -2.09
N PRO A 53 3.29 -10.17 -3.10
CA PRO A 53 2.03 -10.92 -3.09
C PRO A 53 2.25 -12.44 -3.09
N SER A 54 3.39 -12.90 -3.64
CA SER A 54 3.66 -14.33 -3.82
C SER A 54 4.25 -14.99 -2.58
N CYS A 55 5.31 -14.41 -2.00
CA CYS A 55 6.02 -15.01 -0.87
C CYS A 55 5.88 -14.24 0.46
N GLY A 56 5.11 -13.16 0.50
CA GLY A 56 4.87 -12.37 1.71
C GLY A 56 6.09 -11.60 2.23
N TYR A 57 7.18 -11.52 1.45
CA TYR A 57 8.36 -10.74 1.84
C TYR A 57 8.02 -9.26 1.96
N LYS A 58 8.30 -8.67 3.12
CA LYS A 58 8.12 -7.24 3.42
C LYS A 58 9.48 -6.56 3.48
N PRO A 59 9.91 -5.79 2.46
CA PRO A 59 11.12 -4.99 2.54
C PRO A 59 10.96 -3.88 3.58
N LYS A 60 12.09 -3.38 4.10
CA LYS A 60 12.10 -2.10 4.79
C LYS A 60 12.01 -0.98 3.75
N TYR A 61 11.26 0.07 4.05
CA TYR A 61 11.15 1.23 3.18
C TYR A 61 10.89 2.49 4.00
N ARG A 62 11.11 3.63 3.37
CA ARG A 62 10.82 4.96 3.91
C ARG A 62 10.22 5.85 2.84
N TRP A 63 9.40 6.80 3.28
CA TRP A 63 8.88 7.87 2.45
C TRP A 63 9.91 8.99 2.33
N GLN A 64 10.11 9.48 1.11
CA GLN A 64 10.89 10.65 0.82
C GLN A 64 10.00 11.69 0.17
N GLU A 65 9.77 12.80 0.86
CA GLU A 65 9.12 13.96 0.27
C GLU A 65 10.02 14.54 -0.83
N THR A 66 9.38 14.84 -1.96
CA THR A 66 9.94 15.54 -3.10
C THR A 66 9.07 16.76 -3.36
N GLY A 67 9.61 17.78 -4.04
CA GLY A 67 8.82 18.96 -4.43
C GLY A 67 7.63 18.66 -5.38
N LEU A 68 7.40 17.39 -5.72
CA LEU A 68 6.32 16.90 -6.58
C LEU A 68 5.43 15.84 -5.89
N GLY A 69 5.65 15.52 -4.60
CA GLY A 69 4.94 14.46 -3.87
C GLY A 69 5.88 13.52 -3.12
N TYR A 70 5.41 12.32 -2.76
CA TYR A 70 6.21 11.36 -1.97
C TYR A 70 6.68 10.18 -2.81
N ASN A 71 7.94 9.79 -2.61
CA ASN A 71 8.51 8.55 -3.15
C ASN A 71 8.67 7.50 -2.06
N ILE A 72 8.46 6.24 -2.40
CA ILE A 72 8.83 5.09 -1.56
C ILE A 72 10.25 4.67 -1.91
N ILE A 73 11.15 4.70 -0.93
CA ILE A 73 12.53 4.23 -1.07
C ILE A 73 12.67 2.92 -0.30
N LEU A 74 12.97 1.83 -1.00
CA LEU A 74 13.31 0.56 -0.36
C LEU A 74 14.71 0.64 0.24
N ASP A 75 14.84 0.22 1.50
CA ASP A 75 16.14 0.07 2.13
C ASP A 75 16.78 -1.26 1.72
N ALA A 76 18.09 -1.22 1.45
CA ALA A 76 18.88 -2.37 1.00
C ALA A 76 19.28 -3.32 2.15
#